data_AF-A0A5B8VF79-F1
#
_entry.id   AF-A0A5B8VF79-F1
#
_cell.length_a   1.000
_cell.length_b   1.000
_cell.length_c   1.000
_cell.angle_alpha   90.00
_cell.angle_beta   90.00
_cell.angle_gamma   90.00
#
_symmetry.space_group_name_H-M   'P 1'
#
loop_
_entity.id
_entity.type
_entity.pdbx_description
1 polymer ?
#
loop_
_entity_poly.entity_id
_entity_poly.type
_entity_poly.pdbx_seq_one_letter_code
_entity_poly.pdbx_strand_id
1 'polypeptide(L)'
;MAATLICFTIGFHTNAQTNTSVYDKALADSLGADEYGMKMYVLVMLKTGTNQTTDKATTDSLFKGHMQNISRLVSIKKLVVAGPLQKNEKNYRGIFILDVNTLEEARLLINTDPAIKAKLLDADMFLWYGSAALPEYLPYHEKVQKQSH
;
A
#
# COMPACT_ATOMS: atom_id res chain seq x y z
N MET A 1 -68.22 24.71 41.03
CA MET A 1 -67.17 25.00 40.04
C MET A 1 -65.97 24.13 40.35
N ALA A 2 -65.77 23.04 39.61
CA ALA A 2 -64.59 22.20 39.74
C ALA A 2 -63.56 22.64 38.70
N ALA A 3 -62.39 23.07 39.15
CA ALA A 3 -61.29 23.49 38.28
C ALA A 3 -60.45 22.27 37.91
N THR A 4 -60.52 21.85 36.65
CA THR A 4 -59.69 20.76 36.12
C THR A 4 -58.32 21.32 35.75
N LEU A 5 -57.28 20.94 36.51
CA LEU A 5 -55.90 21.31 36.25
C LEU A 5 -55.31 20.35 35.20
N ILE A 6 -55.09 20.83 33.98
CA ILE A 6 -54.44 20.06 32.90
C ILE A 6 -52.92 20.23 33.05
N CYS A 7 -52.23 19.17 33.47
CA CYS A 7 -50.77 19.14 33.56
C CYS A 7 -50.18 18.77 32.19
N PHE A 8 -49.55 19.73 31.52
CA PHE A 8 -48.83 19.52 30.27
C PHE A 8 -47.46 18.90 30.58
N THR A 9 -47.29 17.60 30.36
CA THR A 9 -45.98 16.94 30.44
C THR A 9 -45.19 17.23 29.16
N ILE A 10 -44.23 18.15 29.25
CA ILE A 10 -43.24 18.35 28.19
C ILE A 10 -42.28 17.15 28.22
N GLY A 11 -42.36 16.28 27.22
CA GLY A 11 -41.42 15.20 27.03
C GLY A 11 -40.07 15.75 26.59
N PHE A 12 -39.07 15.68 27.47
CA PHE A 12 -37.68 15.90 27.09
C PHE A 12 -37.19 14.69 26.28
N HIS A 13 -37.12 14.83 24.96
CA HIS A 13 -36.40 13.87 24.12
C HIS A 13 -34.89 14.06 24.31
N THR A 14 -34.29 13.26 25.18
CA THR A 14 -32.83 13.13 25.22
C THR A 14 -32.39 12.33 24.01
N ASN A 15 -31.90 13.00 22.96
CA ASN A 15 -31.11 12.34 21.94
C ASN A 15 -29.76 11.97 22.56
N ALA A 16 -29.63 10.72 23.02
CA ALA A 16 -28.33 10.15 23.31
C ALA A 16 -27.58 10.06 21.96
N GLN A 17 -26.61 10.95 21.74
CA GLN A 17 -25.70 10.83 20.61
C GLN A 17 -24.88 9.55 20.83
N THR A 18 -25.15 8.50 20.06
CA THR A 18 -24.26 7.35 19.95
C THR A 18 -22.98 7.82 19.25
N ASN A 19 -22.02 8.36 20.01
CA ASN A 19 -20.64 8.52 19.55
C ASN A 19 -19.97 7.14 19.55
N THR A 20 -20.44 6.23 18.71
CA THR A 20 -19.62 5.11 18.25
C THR A 20 -18.61 5.70 17.29
N SER A 21 -17.47 6.13 17.83
CA SER A 21 -16.33 6.52 17.01
C SER A 21 -16.01 5.35 16.07
N VAL A 22 -16.00 5.63 14.77
CA VAL A 22 -15.56 4.67 13.73
C VAL A 22 -14.08 4.27 13.94
N TYR A 23 -13.35 5.04 14.75
CA TYR A 23 -11.95 4.81 15.06
C TYR A 23 -11.73 3.53 15.87
N ASP A 24 -10.97 2.61 15.27
CA ASP A 24 -10.42 1.43 15.93
C ASP A 24 -8.95 1.67 16.28
N LYS A 25 -8.69 1.92 17.57
CA LYS A 25 -7.34 2.17 18.08
C LYS A 25 -6.43 0.95 17.90
N ALA A 26 -6.93 -0.26 18.14
CA ALA A 26 -6.12 -1.46 18.07
C ALA A 26 -5.65 -1.70 16.63
N LEU A 27 -6.54 -1.47 15.66
CA LEU A 27 -6.20 -1.52 14.25
C LEU A 27 -5.17 -0.44 13.90
N ALA A 28 -5.41 0.81 14.29
CA ALA A 28 -4.48 1.93 14.03
C ALA A 28 -3.07 1.66 14.58
N ASP A 29 -2.97 1.21 15.84
CA ASP A 29 -1.71 0.84 16.48
C ASP A 29 -1.01 -0.30 15.71
N SER A 30 -1.77 -1.33 15.31
CA SER A 30 -1.22 -2.50 14.61
C SER A 30 -0.65 -2.17 13.22
N LEU A 31 -1.23 -1.16 12.57
CA LEU A 31 -0.82 -0.70 11.24
C LEU A 31 0.29 0.34 11.29
N GLY A 32 0.60 0.88 12.48
CA GLY A 32 1.53 1.99 12.67
C GLY A 32 0.96 3.31 12.15
N ALA A 33 -0.35 3.48 12.25
CA ALA A 33 -1.04 4.69 11.81
C ALA A 33 -0.80 5.86 12.77
N ASP A 34 -0.63 7.05 12.22
CA ASP A 34 -0.69 8.30 12.97
C ASP A 34 -2.14 8.75 13.24
N GLU A 35 -2.30 9.96 13.78
CA GLU A 35 -3.61 10.55 14.11
C GLU A 35 -4.54 10.70 12.90
N TYR A 36 -4.01 10.68 11.67
CA TYR A 36 -4.77 10.78 10.43
C TYR A 36 -5.07 9.42 9.81
N GLY A 37 -4.64 8.30 10.42
CA GLY A 37 -4.75 6.98 9.80
C GLY A 37 -3.69 6.71 8.74
N MET A 38 -2.57 7.43 8.77
CA MET A 38 -1.55 7.45 7.71
C MET A 38 -0.19 7.02 8.25
N LYS A 39 0.73 6.66 7.35
CA LYS A 39 2.14 6.45 7.67
C LYS A 39 3.04 6.70 6.47
N MET A 40 4.35 6.72 6.72
CA MET A 40 5.36 6.84 5.67
C MET A 40 5.60 5.48 5.00
N TYR A 41 5.77 5.54 3.68
CA TYR A 41 6.19 4.46 2.80
C TYR A 41 7.31 4.97 1.89
N VAL A 42 7.88 4.06 1.09
CA VAL A 42 8.68 4.45 -0.07
C VAL A 42 7.94 4.08 -1.36
N LEU A 43 7.56 5.10 -2.13
CA LEU A 43 7.09 4.96 -3.50
C LEU A 43 8.30 4.79 -4.43
N VAL A 44 8.27 3.75 -5.24
CA VAL A 44 9.29 3.45 -6.24
C VAL A 44 8.68 3.54 -7.62
N MET A 45 9.32 4.32 -8.50
CA MET A 45 9.00 4.40 -9.92
C MET A 45 10.07 3.60 -10.68
N LEU A 46 9.68 2.45 -11.23
CA LEU A 46 10.57 1.62 -12.04
C LEU A 46 10.71 2.22 -13.44
N LYS A 47 11.92 2.22 -13.99
CA LYS A 47 12.24 2.66 -15.36
C LYS A 47 13.23 1.71 -16.03
N THR A 48 13.43 1.87 -17.33
CA THR A 48 14.45 1.12 -18.07
C THR A 48 15.84 1.50 -17.57
N GLY A 49 16.67 0.50 -17.26
CA GLY A 49 18.03 0.71 -16.81
C GLY A 49 19.04 0.90 -17.96
N THR A 50 20.32 0.91 -17.62
CA THR A 50 21.42 1.16 -18.56
C THR A 50 21.85 -0.07 -19.35
N ASN A 51 21.47 -1.28 -18.92
CA ASN A 51 21.76 -2.51 -19.65
C ASN A 51 20.80 -2.66 -20.84
N GLN A 52 21.38 -2.65 -22.04
CA GLN A 52 20.66 -2.76 -23.31
C GLN A 52 20.83 -4.15 -23.97
N THR A 53 21.16 -5.18 -23.19
CA THR A 53 21.26 -6.54 -23.73
C THR A 53 19.93 -6.98 -24.34
N THR A 54 20.01 -7.63 -25.50
CA THR A 54 18.86 -8.17 -26.22
C THR A 54 18.80 -9.70 -26.17
N ASP A 55 19.69 -10.34 -25.40
CA ASP A 55 19.65 -11.79 -25.23
C ASP A 55 18.37 -12.21 -24.48
N LYS A 56 17.48 -12.88 -25.21
CA LYS A 56 16.17 -13.25 -24.70
C LYS A 56 16.26 -14.24 -23.53
N ALA A 57 17.18 -15.20 -23.59
CA ALA A 57 17.32 -16.20 -22.53
C ALA A 57 17.74 -15.55 -21.20
N THR A 58 18.72 -14.64 -21.25
CA THR A 58 19.19 -13.88 -20.09
C THR A 58 18.11 -12.96 -19.54
N THR A 59 17.45 -12.18 -20.40
CA THR A 59 16.41 -11.24 -19.97
C THR A 59 15.21 -11.95 -19.35
N ASP A 60 14.73 -13.05 -19.97
CA ASP A 60 13.63 -13.86 -19.43
C ASP A 60 13.98 -14.43 -18.04
N SER A 61 15.21 -14.93 -17.86
CA SER A 61 15.68 -15.45 -16.57
C SER A 61 15.70 -14.37 -15.48
N LEU A 62 16.19 -13.19 -15.81
CA LEU A 62 16.26 -12.06 -14.87
C LEU A 62 14.87 -11.55 -14.50
N PHE A 63 13.94 -11.45 -15.45
CA PHE A 63 12.55 -11.05 -15.17
C PHE A 63 11.76 -12.15 -14.44
N LYS A 64 12.06 -13.43 -14.65
CA LYS A 64 11.54 -14.49 -13.77
C LYS A 64 12.00 -14.29 -12.33
N GLY A 65 13.27 -13.97 -12.14
CA GLY A 65 13.83 -13.61 -10.83
C GLY A 65 13.21 -12.36 -10.21
N HIS A 66 12.90 -11.35 -11.04
CA HIS A 66 12.15 -10.15 -10.63
C HIS A 66 10.77 -10.50 -10.04
N MET A 67 9.99 -11.33 -10.73
CA MET A 67 8.69 -11.77 -10.23
C MET A 67 8.80 -12.57 -8.93
N GLN A 68 9.79 -13.47 -8.83
CA GLN A 68 10.06 -14.20 -7.59
C GLN A 68 10.43 -13.26 -6.43
N ASN A 69 11.19 -12.20 -6.71
CA ASN A 69 11.53 -11.20 -5.71
C ASN A 69 10.31 -10.41 -5.25
N ILE A 70 9.40 -10.03 -6.16
CA ILE A 70 8.12 -9.40 -5.82
C ILE A 70 7.33 -10.29 -4.87
N SER A 71 7.10 -11.56 -5.22
CA SER A 71 6.33 -12.50 -4.40
C SER A 71 6.97 -12.70 -3.01
N ARG A 72 8.30 -12.76 -2.94
CA ARG A 72 9.03 -12.80 -1.67
C ARG A 72 8.84 -11.53 -0.84
N LEU A 73 8.91 -10.35 -1.45
CA LEU A 73 8.75 -9.08 -0.73
C LEU A 73 7.32 -8.89 -0.20
N VAL A 74 6.31 -9.35 -0.95
CA VAL A 74 4.92 -9.38 -0.49
C VAL A 74 4.76 -10.33 0.70
N SER A 75 5.34 -11.55 0.63
CA SER A 75 5.19 -12.54 1.71
C SER A 75 5.82 -12.10 3.04
N ILE A 76 6.92 -11.34 2.98
CA ILE A 76 7.54 -10.73 4.17
C ILE A 76 6.96 -9.36 4.54
N LYS A 77 5.84 -8.96 3.91
CA LYS A 77 5.11 -7.70 4.13
C LYS A 77 5.96 -6.44 3.93
N LYS A 78 6.93 -6.49 3.02
CA LYS A 78 7.78 -5.34 2.67
C LYS A 78 7.37 -4.65 1.38
N LEU A 79 6.59 -5.30 0.54
CA LEU A 79 6.00 -4.74 -0.67
C LEU A 79 4.48 -4.80 -0.56
N VAL A 80 3.84 -3.64 -0.59
CA VAL A 80 2.40 -3.49 -0.35
C VAL A 80 1.64 -3.39 -1.67
N VAL A 81 2.19 -2.66 -2.64
CA VAL A 81 1.62 -2.52 -3.98
C VAL A 81 2.71 -2.78 -5.00
N ALA A 82 2.39 -3.56 -6.03
CA ALA A 82 3.23 -3.75 -7.20
C ALA A 82 2.37 -3.78 -8.45
N GLY A 83 2.79 -3.07 -9.50
CA GLY A 83 2.05 -3.11 -10.76
C GLY A 83 2.76 -2.42 -11.91
N PRO A 84 2.54 -2.89 -13.16
CA PRO A 84 3.06 -2.21 -14.34
C PRO A 84 2.30 -0.90 -14.57
N LEU A 85 3.03 0.09 -15.09
CA LEU A 85 2.43 1.29 -15.65
C LEU A 85 2.21 1.08 -17.14
N GLN A 86 1.11 1.63 -17.65
CA GLN A 86 0.91 1.75 -19.09
C GLN A 86 1.96 2.68 -19.70
N LYS A 87 2.13 2.60 -21.02
CA LYS A 87 3.02 3.49 -21.75
C LYS A 87 2.69 4.95 -21.42
N ASN A 88 3.73 5.71 -21.06
CA ASN A 88 3.61 7.09 -20.61
C ASN A 88 4.83 7.90 -21.09
N GLU A 89 4.69 9.22 -21.09
CA GLU A 89 5.72 10.15 -21.56
C GLU A 89 6.99 10.17 -20.69
N LYS A 90 6.91 9.66 -19.47
CA LYS A 90 8.02 9.61 -18.52
C LYS A 90 8.83 8.31 -18.62
N ASN A 91 8.45 7.40 -19.51
CA ASN A 91 9.07 6.08 -19.69
C ASN A 91 9.14 5.23 -18.41
N TYR A 92 8.24 5.47 -17.44
CA TYR A 92 8.13 4.60 -16.28
C TYR A 92 7.44 3.29 -16.66
N ARG A 93 7.91 2.20 -16.07
CA ARG A 93 7.48 0.83 -16.38
C ARG A 93 6.56 0.23 -15.33
N GLY A 94 6.63 0.70 -14.09
CA GLY A 94 5.86 0.15 -12.97
C GLY A 94 6.06 0.95 -11.70
N ILE A 95 5.26 0.61 -10.70
CA ILE A 95 5.35 1.16 -9.36
C ILE A 95 5.52 0.06 -8.33
N PHE A 96 6.26 0.38 -7.27
CA PHE A 96 6.20 -0.33 -6.00
C PHE A 96 5.86 0.64 -4.87
N ILE A 97 5.15 0.15 -3.85
CA ILE A 97 5.01 0.82 -2.55
C ILE A 97 5.60 -0.10 -1.49
N LEU A 98 6.70 0.31 -0.88
CA LEU A 98 7.41 -0.45 0.14
C LEU A 98 7.04 0.03 1.54
N ASP A 99 6.79 -0.91 2.45
CA ASP A 99 6.52 -0.65 3.88
C ASP A 99 7.84 -0.53 4.67
N VAL A 100 8.51 0.60 4.46
CA VAL A 100 9.78 1.01 5.07
C VAL A 100 9.80 2.52 5.27
N ASN A 101 10.61 3.00 6.22
CA ASN A 101 10.60 4.40 6.63
C ASN A 101 11.67 5.25 5.94
N THR A 102 12.66 4.61 5.30
CA THR A 102 13.84 5.27 4.75
C THR A 102 14.15 4.84 3.33
N LEU A 103 14.79 5.72 2.57
CA LEU A 103 15.24 5.42 1.21
C LEU A 103 16.37 4.37 1.21
N GLU A 104 17.16 4.32 2.29
CA GLU A 104 18.22 3.35 2.50
C GLU A 104 17.67 1.93 2.62
N GLU A 105 16.67 1.72 3.47
CA GLU A 105 15.97 0.44 3.61
C GLU A 105 15.33 0.01 2.29
N ALA A 106 14.65 0.94 1.61
CA ALA A 106 14.07 0.67 0.29
C ALA A 106 15.14 0.25 -0.72
N ARG A 107 16.29 0.93 -0.75
CA ARG A 107 17.39 0.60 -1.66
C ARG A 107 17.95 -0.78 -1.39
N LEU A 108 18.04 -1.21 -0.13
CA LEU A 108 18.44 -2.59 0.22
C LEU A 108 17.45 -3.63 -0.33
N LEU A 109 16.14 -3.38 -0.22
CA LEU A 109 15.09 -4.27 -0.72
C LEU A 109 15.05 -4.33 -2.25
N ILE A 110 15.14 -3.18 -2.92
CA ILE A 110 15.13 -3.11 -4.38
C ILE A 110 16.40 -3.75 -4.96
N ASN A 111 17.54 -3.60 -4.30
CA ASN A 111 18.79 -4.22 -4.72
C ASN A 111 18.80 -5.75 -4.60
N THR A 112 17.78 -6.42 -4.04
CA THR A 112 17.69 -7.88 -4.11
C THR A 112 17.14 -8.38 -5.45
N ASP A 113 16.56 -7.50 -6.25
CA ASP A 113 15.94 -7.79 -7.53
C ASP A 113 16.98 -8.08 -8.63
N PRO A 114 16.95 -9.26 -9.27
CA PRO A 114 17.88 -9.60 -10.35
C PRO A 114 17.84 -8.63 -11.54
N ALA A 115 16.67 -8.12 -11.92
CA ALA A 115 16.54 -7.19 -13.04
C ALA A 115 17.15 -5.82 -12.72
N ILE A 116 17.06 -5.38 -11.47
CA ILE A 116 17.73 -4.14 -10.99
C ILE A 116 19.24 -4.36 -10.89
N LYS A 117 19.69 -5.47 -10.27
CA LYS A 117 21.13 -5.80 -10.16
C LYS A 117 21.81 -5.86 -11.53
N ALA A 118 21.13 -6.44 -12.51
CA ALA A 118 21.60 -6.53 -13.90
C ALA A 118 21.44 -5.22 -14.68
N LYS A 119 20.91 -4.15 -14.06
CA LYS A 119 20.63 -2.85 -14.67
C LYS A 119 19.69 -2.90 -15.88
N LEU A 120 18.84 -3.92 -15.97
CA LEU A 120 17.73 -3.95 -16.94
C LEU A 120 16.60 -3.00 -16.50
N LEU A 121 16.40 -2.90 -15.19
CA LEU A 121 15.57 -1.91 -14.55
C LEU A 121 16.42 -0.96 -13.72
N ASP A 122 15.89 0.23 -13.50
CA ASP A 122 16.36 1.21 -12.53
C ASP A 122 15.15 1.79 -11.78
N ALA A 123 15.39 2.53 -10.68
CA ALA A 123 14.36 2.93 -9.74
C ALA A 123 14.57 4.36 -9.22
N ASP A 124 13.56 5.21 -9.39
CA ASP A 124 13.45 6.48 -8.66
C ASP A 124 12.61 6.25 -7.39
N MET A 125 13.05 6.77 -6.25
CA MET A 125 12.44 6.49 -4.95
C MET A 125 12.07 7.76 -4.22
N PHE A 126 10.88 7.77 -3.62
CA PHE A 126 10.31 8.92 -2.93
C PHE A 126 9.72 8.47 -1.59
N LEU A 127 10.00 9.24 -0.54
CA LEU A 127 9.22 9.12 0.70
C LEU A 127 7.79 9.56 0.40
N TRP A 128 6.84 8.68 0.66
CA TRP A 128 5.43 8.90 0.35
C TRP A 128 4.57 8.67 1.59
N TYR A 129 3.75 9.67 1.90
CA TYR A 129 2.79 9.62 2.99
C TYR A 129 1.45 9.09 2.48
N GLY A 130 1.04 7.93 2.98
CA GLY A 130 -0.11 7.18 2.48
C GLY A 130 -0.92 6.53 3.60
N SER A 131 -2.09 5.97 3.27
CA SER A 131 -2.94 5.32 4.26
C SER A 131 -2.23 4.14 4.92
N ALA A 132 -2.25 4.07 6.25
CA ALA A 132 -1.70 2.96 7.00
C ALA A 132 -2.49 1.65 6.76
N ALA A 133 -3.74 1.75 6.31
CA ALA A 133 -4.60 0.62 5.96
C ALA A 133 -4.27 0.00 4.59
N LEU A 134 -3.32 0.55 3.83
CA LEU A 134 -3.00 0.04 2.50
C LEU A 134 -2.64 -1.46 2.48
N PRO A 135 -1.88 -2.04 3.42
CA PRO A 135 -1.60 -3.48 3.42
C PRO A 135 -2.81 -4.38 3.62
N GLU A 136 -3.93 -3.85 4.13
CA GLU A 136 -5.12 -4.63 4.44
C GLU A 136 -5.82 -5.20 3.20
N TYR A 137 -5.54 -4.69 1.99
CA TYR A 137 -6.09 -5.30 0.78
C TYR A 137 -5.40 -6.62 0.41
N LEU A 138 -4.17 -6.88 0.87
CA LEU A 138 -3.37 -8.04 0.43
C LEU A 138 -4.10 -9.39 0.62
N PRO A 139 -4.75 -9.69 1.78
CA PRO A 139 -5.53 -10.92 1.94
C PRO A 139 -6.74 -11.02 1.01
N TYR A 140 -7.24 -9.89 0.49
CA TYR A 140 -8.33 -9.87 -0.48
C TYR A 140 -7.83 -10.03 -1.91
N HIS A 141 -6.63 -9.53 -2.23
CA HIS A 141 -5.99 -9.77 -3.52
C HIS A 141 -5.91 -11.26 -3.84
N GLU A 142 -5.50 -12.07 -2.86
CA GLU A 142 -5.44 -13.53 -3.00
C GLU A 142 -6.79 -14.17 -3.34
N LYS A 143 -7.90 -13.58 -2.88
CA LYS A 143 -9.25 -14.08 -3.12
C LYS A 143 -9.80 -13.69 -4.48
N VAL A 144 -9.26 -12.63 -5.11
CA VAL A 144 -9.75 -12.11 -6.39
C VAL A 144 -8.87 -12.47 -7.58
N GLN A 145 -7.65 -12.97 -7.35
CA GLN A 145 -6.80 -13.49 -8.41
C GLN A 145 -7.25 -14.90 -8.86
N LYS A 146 -7.34 -15.12 -10.17
CA LYS A 146 -7.61 -16.46 -10.73
C LYS A 146 -6.34 -17.31 -10.86
N GLN A 147 -5.20 -16.64 -10.98
CA GLN A 147 -3.87 -17.24 -11.16
C GLN A 147 -2.88 -16.38 -10.40
N SER A 148 -1.93 -17.00 -9.70
CA SER A 148 -0.79 -16.28 -9.15
C SER A 148 0.24 -16.02 -10.25
N HIS A 149 0.83 -14.83 -10.23
CA HIS A 149 1.92 -14.43 -11.12
C HIS A 149 3.30 -14.83 -10.59
#